data_AF-A0A848XED4-F1
#
_entry.id   AF-A0A848XED4-F1
#
_cell.length_a   1.000
_cell.length_b   1.000
_cell.length_c   1.000
_cell.angle_alpha   90.00
_cell.angle_beta   90.00
_cell.angle_gamma   90.00
#
_symmetry.space_group_name_H-M   'P 1'
#
loop_
_entity.id
_entity.type
_entity.pdbx_description
1 polymer ?
#
loop_
_entity_poly.entity_id
_entity_poly.type
_entity_poly.pdbx_seq_one_letter_code
_entity_poly.pdbx_strand_id
1 'polypeptide(L)'
;MKRLFAFFLTLTLMGCAIGGGTPVNDFTNRATIYGWINVDKISGNHLYSMTMRQYAPRSEQPFYDMGIKKFEGGYLVWQHAAKPGSRIEFHSMALQSCAAIICSNTINEYDFGPFGSAPGKVDVQRPGVHYIGNWALVRTKRGFFGPGEFDTRRVRSGPSRAQLLAELMKTLPEGHPIVGQRIQAAAR
;
A
#
# COMPACT_ATOMS: atom_id res chain seq x y z
N MET A 1 5.45 -52.78 10.67
CA MET A 1 5.89 -51.44 10.22
C MET A 1 4.73 -50.61 9.66
N LYS A 2 3.69 -50.31 10.46
CA LYS A 2 2.51 -49.53 10.00
C LYS A 2 2.10 -48.41 10.97
N ARG A 3 2.85 -48.22 12.07
CA ARG A 3 2.50 -47.29 13.16
C ARG A 3 3.44 -46.08 13.30
N LEU A 4 4.51 -45.99 12.50
CA LEU A 4 5.44 -44.84 12.54
C LEU A 4 5.10 -43.72 11.54
N PHE A 5 4.27 -44.00 10.53
CA PHE A 5 3.97 -43.00 9.48
C PHE A 5 2.87 -42.00 9.88
N ALA A 6 2.14 -42.26 10.97
CA ALA A 6 1.04 -41.41 11.42
C ALA A 6 1.48 -40.23 12.30
N PHE A 7 2.74 -40.16 12.71
CA PHE A 7 3.23 -39.13 13.63
C PHE A 7 3.83 -37.90 12.93
N PHE A 8 4.13 -37.98 11.64
CA PHE A 8 4.77 -36.89 10.88
C PHE A 8 3.77 -36.00 10.11
N LEU A 9 2.48 -36.36 10.07
CA LEU A 9 1.47 -35.63 9.30
C LEU A 9 0.64 -34.63 10.14
N THR A 10 0.90 -34.52 11.44
CA THR A 10 0.20 -33.60 12.35
C THR A 10 0.95 -32.30 12.64
N LEU A 11 2.17 -32.12 12.12
CA LEU A 11 2.98 -30.90 12.34
C LEU A 11 2.93 -29.85 11.21
N THR A 12 2.19 -30.09 10.13
CA THR A 12 2.13 -29.16 8.98
C THR A 12 0.96 -28.17 9.02
N LEU A 13 0.20 -28.13 10.12
CA LEU A 13 -0.94 -27.21 10.31
C LEU A 13 -0.67 -26.10 11.34
N MET A 14 0.59 -25.82 11.67
CA MET A 14 0.94 -24.48 12.18
C MET A 14 0.81 -23.50 11.02
N GLY A 15 -0.44 -23.10 10.76
CA GLY A 15 -0.76 -21.97 9.93
C GLY A 15 0.10 -20.81 10.39
N CYS A 16 0.86 -20.24 9.46
CA CYS A 16 1.25 -18.85 9.55
C CYS A 16 -0.04 -18.06 9.75
N ALA A 17 -0.38 -17.73 10.99
CA ALA A 17 -1.18 -16.57 11.28
C ALA A 17 -0.35 -15.40 10.78
N ILE A 18 -0.50 -15.11 9.48
CA ILE A 18 -0.09 -13.85 8.87
C ILE A 18 -0.64 -12.79 9.82
N GLY A 19 0.26 -12.01 10.42
CA GLY A 19 -0.04 -11.00 11.42
C GLY A 19 -0.93 -9.91 10.84
N GLY A 20 -2.21 -10.22 10.66
CA GLY A 20 -3.27 -9.28 10.36
C GLY A 20 -3.84 -8.83 11.69
N GLY A 21 -3.74 -7.55 11.99
CA GLY A 21 -4.47 -6.96 13.11
C GLY A 21 -5.97 -7.24 13.03
N THR A 22 -6.70 -6.93 14.09
CA THR A 22 -8.15 -7.16 14.15
C THR A 22 -8.83 -6.53 12.93
N PRO A 23 -9.65 -7.29 12.16
CA PRO A 23 -10.35 -6.75 11.00
C PRO A 23 -11.12 -5.48 11.35
N VAL A 24 -10.96 -4.44 10.53
CA VAL A 24 -11.66 -3.17 10.72
C VAL A 24 -13.08 -3.34 10.19
N ASN A 25 -14.04 -3.47 11.11
CA ASN A 25 -15.46 -3.65 10.80
C ASN A 25 -16.28 -2.36 10.93
N ASP A 26 -15.64 -1.24 11.30
CA ASP A 26 -16.29 0.07 11.38
C ASP A 26 -15.41 1.16 10.74
N PHE A 27 -15.95 1.76 9.69
CA PHE A 27 -15.31 2.83 8.92
C PHE A 27 -15.84 4.23 9.28
N THR A 28 -16.80 4.32 10.20
CA THR A 28 -17.43 5.59 10.60
C THR A 28 -16.40 6.58 11.10
N ASN A 29 -15.45 6.16 11.92
CA ASN A 29 -14.36 7.02 12.41
C ASN A 29 -13.02 6.72 11.72
N ARG A 30 -13.07 6.37 10.43
CA ARG A 30 -11.89 6.11 9.61
C ARG A 30 -11.78 7.06 8.44
N ALA A 31 -10.55 7.26 8.01
CA ALA A 31 -10.22 8.07 6.86
C ALA A 31 -9.74 7.20 5.70
N THR A 32 -10.07 7.62 4.49
CA THR A 32 -9.52 7.05 3.27
C THR A 32 -8.29 7.84 2.85
N ILE A 33 -7.16 7.16 2.73
CA ILE A 33 -5.93 7.68 2.14
C ILE A 33 -5.83 7.13 0.73
N TYR A 34 -5.44 7.96 -0.24
CA TYR A 34 -5.25 7.49 -1.61
C TYR A 34 -4.18 8.30 -2.36
N GLY A 35 -3.60 7.67 -3.37
CA GLY A 35 -2.61 8.29 -4.25
C GLY A 35 -2.36 7.46 -5.49
N TRP A 36 -1.41 7.91 -6.30
CA TRP A 36 -0.99 7.19 -7.49
C TRP A 36 0.53 7.08 -7.55
N ILE A 37 1.04 5.93 -7.98
CA ILE A 37 2.46 5.64 -8.04
C ILE A 37 2.84 5.10 -9.41
N ASN A 38 3.82 5.73 -10.06
CA ASN A 38 4.51 5.21 -11.24
C ASN A 38 5.78 4.47 -10.82
N VAL A 39 5.97 3.29 -11.39
CA VAL A 39 7.09 2.38 -11.11
C VAL A 39 7.87 2.00 -12.38
N ASP A 40 7.65 2.69 -13.49
CA ASP A 40 8.20 2.30 -14.80
C ASP A 40 9.73 2.46 -14.89
N LYS A 41 10.32 3.20 -13.95
CA LYS A 41 11.76 3.53 -13.93
C LYS A 41 12.53 2.78 -12.84
N ILE A 42 11.95 1.73 -12.26
CA ILE A 42 12.59 0.82 -11.30
C ILE A 42 12.46 -0.65 -11.76
N SER A 43 13.07 -1.58 -11.03
CA SER A 43 13.01 -3.02 -11.35
C SER A 43 11.67 -3.63 -10.95
N GLY A 44 11.03 -4.35 -11.87
CA GLY A 44 9.68 -4.88 -11.69
C GLY A 44 8.62 -4.00 -12.37
N ASN A 45 7.56 -4.62 -12.86
CA ASN A 45 6.47 -3.95 -13.57
C ASN A 45 5.09 -4.22 -12.95
N HIS A 46 5.04 -5.08 -11.93
CA HIS A 46 3.86 -5.43 -11.17
C HIS A 46 4.06 -5.10 -9.70
N LEU A 47 3.33 -4.07 -9.22
CA LEU A 47 3.25 -3.74 -7.81
C LEU A 47 2.17 -4.62 -7.16
N TYR A 48 2.57 -5.46 -6.21
CA TYR A 48 1.66 -6.42 -5.56
C TYR A 48 1.54 -6.20 -4.05
N SER A 49 2.47 -5.48 -3.43
CA SER A 49 2.39 -5.09 -2.03
C SER A 49 2.92 -3.67 -1.84
N MET A 50 2.23 -2.91 -1.00
CA MET A 50 2.65 -1.60 -0.56
C MET A 50 2.10 -1.38 0.85
N THR A 51 2.96 -0.87 1.72
CA THR A 51 2.59 -0.51 3.08
C THR A 51 2.88 0.96 3.35
N MET A 52 1.99 1.58 4.09
CA MET A 52 2.25 2.87 4.74
C MET A 52 2.46 2.63 6.23
N ARG A 53 3.19 3.53 6.90
CA ARG A 53 3.34 3.47 8.35
C ARG A 53 2.93 4.78 9.02
N GLN A 54 2.28 4.66 10.17
CA GLN A 54 2.04 5.74 11.10
C GLN A 54 3.30 6.00 11.90
N TYR A 55 3.87 7.20 11.73
CA TYR A 55 5.05 7.65 12.46
C TYR A 55 4.72 8.52 13.68
N ALA A 56 3.50 9.07 13.76
CA ALA A 56 3.02 9.77 14.95
C ALA A 56 1.48 9.73 15.05
N PRO A 57 0.90 9.64 16.26
CA PRO A 57 1.54 9.18 17.49
C PRO A 57 2.01 7.73 17.34
N ARG A 58 2.88 7.27 18.24
CA ARG A 58 3.36 5.87 18.20
C ARG A 58 2.18 4.91 18.38
N SER A 59 2.16 3.85 17.58
CA SER A 59 1.15 2.78 17.68
C SER A 59 1.85 1.43 17.71
N GLU A 60 1.25 0.46 18.41
CA GLU A 60 1.72 -0.93 18.41
C GLU A 60 1.55 -1.61 17.05
N GLN A 61 0.57 -1.15 16.26
CA GLN A 61 0.32 -1.62 14.89
C GLN A 61 0.39 -0.42 13.94
N PRO A 62 1.60 0.06 13.62
CA PRO A 62 1.77 1.30 12.86
C PRO A 62 1.59 1.08 11.34
N PHE A 63 1.51 -0.15 10.85
CA PHE A 63 1.51 -0.45 9.43
C PHE A 63 0.10 -0.59 8.85
N TYR A 64 -0.07 -0.07 7.64
CA TYR A 64 -1.28 -0.12 6.86
C TYR A 64 -0.96 -0.74 5.51
N ASP A 65 -1.50 -1.93 5.23
CA ASP A 65 -1.48 -2.48 3.89
C ASP A 65 -2.37 -1.64 2.98
N MET A 66 -1.88 -1.37 1.77
CA MET A 66 -2.60 -0.59 0.79
C MET A 66 -3.32 -1.52 -0.17
N GLY A 67 -4.56 -1.19 -0.52
CA GLY A 67 -5.17 -1.67 -1.76
C GLY A 67 -4.39 -1.14 -2.95
N ILE A 68 -4.20 -1.97 -3.98
CA ILE A 68 -3.37 -1.67 -5.14
C ILE A 68 -4.14 -2.06 -6.40
N LYS A 69 -4.19 -1.14 -7.36
CA LYS A 69 -4.83 -1.39 -8.66
C LYS A 69 -4.04 -0.69 -9.77
N LYS A 70 -3.69 -1.44 -10.82
CA LYS A 70 -3.09 -0.85 -12.01
C LYS A 70 -4.07 0.13 -12.65
N PHE A 71 -3.63 1.36 -12.89
CA PHE A 71 -4.47 2.45 -13.39
C PHE A 71 -3.60 3.50 -14.10
N GLU A 72 -3.97 3.86 -15.34
CA GLU A 72 -3.37 4.99 -16.09
C GLU A 72 -1.83 4.98 -16.12
N GLY A 73 -1.22 3.85 -16.52
CA GLY A 73 0.25 3.74 -16.61
C GLY A 73 0.98 3.68 -15.27
N GLY A 74 0.28 3.50 -14.16
CA GLY A 74 0.86 3.30 -12.83
C GLY A 74 -0.11 2.52 -11.95
N TYR A 75 -0.14 2.86 -10.66
CA TYR A 75 -0.96 2.18 -9.66
C TYR A 75 -1.72 3.19 -8.81
N LEU A 76 -3.05 3.07 -8.78
CA LEU A 76 -3.87 3.62 -7.71
C LEU A 76 -3.57 2.82 -6.44
N VAL A 77 -3.24 3.51 -5.36
CA VAL A 77 -3.01 2.92 -4.03
C VAL A 77 -3.93 3.58 -3.02
N TRP A 78 -4.54 2.80 -2.13
CA TRP A 78 -5.49 3.34 -1.14
C TRP A 78 -5.56 2.53 0.15
N GLN A 79 -6.11 3.14 1.21
CA GLN A 79 -6.49 2.49 2.45
C GLN A 79 -7.69 3.22 3.05
N HIS A 80 -8.79 2.51 3.35
CA HIS A 80 -10.02 3.10 3.89
C HIS A 80 -10.07 3.19 5.42
N ALA A 81 -9.14 2.53 6.12
CA ALA A 81 -9.15 2.33 7.56
C ALA A 81 -8.13 3.18 8.33
N ALA A 82 -7.63 4.30 7.77
CA ALA A 82 -6.68 5.14 8.47
C ALA A 82 -7.33 5.80 9.70
N LYS A 83 -6.62 5.79 10.84
CA LYS A 83 -7.12 6.39 12.08
C LYS A 83 -6.94 7.91 12.05
N PRO A 84 -7.97 8.71 12.41
CA PRO A 84 -7.80 10.12 12.67
C PRO A 84 -6.79 10.38 13.80
N GLY A 85 -6.10 11.52 13.75
CA GLY A 85 -4.98 11.88 14.63
C GLY A 85 -3.64 11.28 14.21
N SER A 86 -3.59 10.51 13.11
CA SER A 86 -2.37 9.83 12.65
C SER A 86 -1.64 10.63 11.57
N ARG A 87 -0.32 10.70 11.69
CA ARG A 87 0.61 11.10 10.63
C ARG A 87 1.23 9.85 10.04
N ILE A 88 1.03 9.69 8.74
CA ILE A 88 1.35 8.47 8.01
C ILE A 88 2.27 8.83 6.84
N GLU A 89 3.15 7.90 6.47
CA GLU A 89 4.12 8.04 5.36
C GLU A 89 4.32 6.70 4.66
N PHE A 90 5.00 6.70 3.51
CA PHE A 90 5.37 5.45 2.85
C PHE A 90 6.33 4.64 3.73
N HIS A 91 6.17 3.32 3.74
CA HIS A 91 7.07 2.44 4.46
C HIS A 91 7.85 1.55 3.50
N SER A 92 7.16 0.66 2.80
CA SER A 92 7.78 -0.25 1.86
C SER A 92 6.83 -0.61 0.73
N MET A 93 7.40 -1.13 -0.35
CA MET A 93 6.63 -1.76 -1.41
C MET A 93 7.42 -2.91 -2.03
N ALA A 94 6.72 -3.82 -2.67
CA ALA A 94 7.31 -4.98 -3.33
C ALA A 94 6.81 -5.09 -4.77
N LEU A 95 7.76 -5.27 -5.70
CA LEU A 95 7.48 -5.46 -7.11
C LEU A 95 8.03 -6.78 -7.63
N GLN A 96 7.27 -7.36 -8.55
CA GLN A 96 7.71 -8.48 -9.36
C GLN A 96 7.73 -8.07 -10.83
N SER A 97 8.60 -8.73 -11.60
CA SER A 97 8.53 -8.66 -13.06
C SER A 97 7.58 -9.74 -13.55
N CYS A 98 6.51 -9.36 -14.23
CA CYS A 98 5.52 -10.26 -14.78
C CYS A 98 5.38 -10.09 -16.30
N ALA A 99 5.26 -11.21 -17.00
CA ALA A 99 4.86 -11.29 -18.40
C ALA A 99 3.44 -11.88 -18.43
N ALA A 100 2.44 -11.04 -18.73
CA ALA A 100 1.03 -11.36 -18.55
C ALA A 100 0.72 -11.86 -17.12
N ILE A 101 0.29 -13.12 -16.96
CA ILE A 101 -0.05 -13.72 -15.67
C ILE A 101 1.12 -14.44 -14.98
N ILE A 102 2.27 -14.57 -15.66
CA ILE A 102 3.43 -15.29 -15.13
C ILE A 102 4.41 -14.27 -14.54
N CYS A 103 4.67 -14.38 -13.25
CA CYS A 103 5.61 -13.52 -12.53
C CYS A 103 6.91 -14.25 -12.22
N SER A 104 8.02 -13.51 -12.22
CA SER A 104 9.32 -13.97 -11.74
C SER A 104 9.22 -14.37 -10.27
N ASN A 105 10.02 -15.36 -9.87
CA ASN A 105 10.24 -15.73 -8.47
C ASN A 105 11.05 -14.69 -7.68
N THR A 106 11.55 -13.64 -8.35
CA THR A 106 12.33 -12.58 -7.71
C THR A 106 11.41 -11.42 -7.30
N ILE A 107 11.34 -11.19 -5.99
CA ILE A 107 10.69 -10.04 -5.39
C ILE A 107 11.72 -8.93 -5.21
N ASN A 108 11.41 -7.74 -5.71
CA ASN A 108 12.20 -6.52 -5.47
C ASN A 108 11.49 -5.71 -4.39
N GLU A 109 12.10 -5.62 -3.21
CA GLU A 109 11.59 -4.81 -2.11
C GLU A 109 12.24 -3.42 -2.12
N TYR A 110 11.44 -2.41 -1.83
CA TYR A 110 11.84 -1.01 -1.81
C TYR A 110 11.42 -0.38 -0.49
N ASP A 111 12.39 -0.07 0.37
CA ASP A 111 12.18 0.62 1.64
C ASP A 111 12.33 2.14 1.44
N PHE A 112 11.35 2.91 1.93
CA PHE A 112 11.30 4.36 1.76
C PHE A 112 12.09 5.14 2.83
N GLY A 113 12.85 4.45 3.68
CA GLY A 113 13.76 5.02 4.67
C GLY A 113 13.21 4.99 6.11
N PRO A 114 13.90 5.63 7.08
CA PRO A 114 13.53 5.60 8.49
C PRO A 114 12.32 6.48 8.84
N PHE A 115 11.70 6.20 9.98
CA PHE A 115 10.49 6.87 10.48
C PHE A 115 10.60 8.40 10.46
N GLY A 116 9.57 9.07 9.95
CA GLY A 116 9.47 10.52 9.89
C GLY A 116 10.28 11.16 8.77
N SER A 117 11.00 10.40 7.94
CA SER A 117 11.79 10.92 6.82
C SER A 117 11.25 10.51 5.44
N ALA A 118 10.35 9.53 5.40
CA ALA A 118 9.87 8.95 4.15
C ALA A 118 8.93 9.91 3.37
N PRO A 119 8.86 9.80 2.04
CA PRO A 119 7.89 10.51 1.21
C PRO A 119 6.44 10.04 1.47
N GLY A 120 5.49 10.65 0.76
CA GLY A 120 4.07 10.26 0.87
C GLY A 120 3.42 10.65 2.21
N LYS A 121 3.96 11.65 2.90
CA LYS A 121 3.44 12.10 4.19
C LYS A 121 2.03 12.65 4.08
N VAL A 122 1.17 12.22 4.98
CA VAL A 122 -0.20 12.69 5.12
C VAL A 122 -0.56 12.84 6.59
N ASP A 123 -1.23 13.93 6.91
CA ASP A 123 -1.75 14.21 8.24
C ASP A 123 -3.26 13.97 8.28
N VAL A 124 -3.67 12.88 8.92
CA VAL A 124 -5.07 12.44 8.98
C VAL A 124 -5.71 13.04 10.22
N GLN A 125 -5.96 14.35 10.23
CA GLN A 125 -6.54 15.01 11.41
C GLN A 125 -8.01 14.63 11.67
N ARG A 126 -8.75 14.29 10.63
CA ARG A 126 -10.19 13.99 10.72
C ARG A 126 -10.62 12.88 9.75
N PRO A 127 -11.74 12.18 10.03
CA PRO A 127 -12.38 11.32 9.05
C PRO A 127 -12.62 12.08 7.74
N GLY A 128 -12.41 11.40 6.62
CA GLY A 128 -12.49 12.02 5.29
C GLY A 128 -11.61 11.33 4.28
N VAL A 129 -11.38 11.99 3.15
CA VAL A 129 -10.58 11.47 2.04
C VAL A 129 -9.35 12.34 1.87
N HIS A 130 -8.18 11.72 1.93
CA HIS A 130 -6.88 12.38 1.98
C HIS A 130 -6.02 11.95 0.80
N TYR A 131 -5.65 12.92 -0.03
CA TYR A 131 -4.83 12.69 -1.21
C TYR A 131 -3.35 12.86 -0.88
N ILE A 132 -2.56 11.81 -1.07
CA ILE A 132 -1.12 11.82 -0.75
C ILE A 132 -0.25 12.27 -1.92
N GLY A 133 -0.84 12.50 -3.09
CA GLY A 133 -0.12 12.92 -4.30
C GLY A 133 0.06 11.82 -5.34
N ASN A 134 0.58 12.23 -6.49
CA ASN A 134 1.09 11.36 -7.53
C ASN A 134 2.60 11.30 -7.39
N TRP A 135 3.15 10.10 -7.39
CA TRP A 135 4.57 9.85 -7.15
C TRP A 135 5.15 9.00 -8.29
N ALA A 136 6.42 9.20 -8.60
CA ALA A 136 7.18 8.36 -9.50
C ALA A 136 8.46 7.91 -8.81
N LEU A 137 8.77 6.64 -8.97
CA LEU A 137 10.01 6.07 -8.47
C LEU A 137 10.99 5.96 -9.62
N VAL A 138 12.21 6.43 -9.38
CA VAL A 138 13.28 6.45 -10.37
C VAL A 138 14.50 5.77 -9.80
N ARG A 139 15.12 4.89 -10.58
CA ARG A 139 16.37 4.27 -10.19
C ARG A 139 17.46 5.32 -10.04
N THR A 140 18.15 5.33 -8.91
CA THR A 140 19.37 6.09 -8.68
C THR A 140 20.56 5.14 -8.70
N LYS A 141 21.63 5.54 -9.39
CA LYS A 141 22.90 4.81 -9.32
C LYS A 141 23.67 5.38 -8.14
N ARG A 142 23.79 4.64 -7.03
CA ARG A 142 24.84 4.89 -6.03
C ARG A 142 25.79 3.69 -6.00
N GLY A 143 26.99 3.91 -6.56
CA GLY A 143 28.12 2.99 -6.45
C GLY A 143 27.97 1.64 -7.19
N PHE A 144 29.09 0.91 -7.24
CA PHE A 144 29.24 -0.36 -7.97
C PHE A 144 28.84 -1.59 -7.11
N PHE A 145 28.48 -1.39 -5.83
CA PHE A 145 28.33 -2.49 -4.84
C PHE A 145 27.07 -2.43 -3.97
N GLY A 146 26.05 -1.63 -4.31
CA GLY A 146 24.77 -1.58 -3.55
C GLY A 146 23.59 -2.14 -4.35
N PRO A 147 22.66 -2.91 -3.74
CA PRO A 147 21.35 -3.16 -4.35
C PRO A 147 20.68 -1.82 -4.69
N GLY A 148 20.09 -1.75 -5.88
CA GLY A 148 19.75 -0.50 -6.56
C GLY A 148 18.97 0.48 -5.70
N GLU A 149 19.60 1.61 -5.39
CA GLU A 149 18.90 2.72 -4.76
C GLU A 149 17.83 3.30 -5.69
N PHE A 150 16.78 3.85 -5.11
CA PHE A 150 15.73 4.56 -5.84
C PHE A 150 15.49 5.92 -5.17
N ASP A 151 14.95 6.83 -5.96
CA ASP A 151 14.47 8.13 -5.51
C ASP A 151 12.96 8.23 -5.78
N THR A 152 12.26 8.97 -4.94
CA THR A 152 10.81 9.11 -4.98
C THR A 152 10.45 10.56 -5.22
N ARG A 153 9.82 10.82 -6.36
CA ARG A 153 9.54 12.19 -6.82
C ARG A 153 8.05 12.41 -6.93
N ARG A 154 7.59 13.55 -6.44
CA ARG A 154 6.22 13.98 -6.70
C ARG A 154 6.11 14.38 -8.17
N VAL A 155 5.09 13.89 -8.85
CA VAL A 155 4.86 14.15 -10.28
C VAL A 155 3.50 14.78 -10.52
N ARG A 156 3.40 15.60 -11.57
CA ARG A 156 2.13 16.19 -12.02
C ARG A 156 1.47 15.40 -13.15
N SER A 157 2.22 14.54 -13.82
CA SER A 157 1.81 13.79 -15.01
C SER A 157 0.93 12.56 -14.74
N GLY A 158 0.59 12.28 -13.48
CA GLY A 158 -0.33 11.20 -13.13
C GLY A 158 -1.81 11.60 -13.31
N PRO A 159 -2.75 10.68 -13.04
CA PRO A 159 -4.17 10.95 -13.17
C PRO A 159 -4.64 12.12 -12.30
N SER A 160 -5.67 12.80 -12.76
CA SER A 160 -6.31 13.84 -11.97
C SER A 160 -6.96 13.27 -10.70
N ARG A 161 -7.14 14.12 -9.68
CA ARG A 161 -7.84 13.72 -8.45
C ARG A 161 -9.25 13.19 -8.74
N ALA A 162 -9.96 13.78 -9.69
CA ALA A 162 -11.29 13.33 -10.09
C ALA A 162 -11.28 11.92 -10.67
N GLN A 163 -10.33 11.60 -11.56
CA GLN A 163 -10.16 10.25 -12.12
C GLN A 163 -9.86 9.23 -11.02
N LEU A 164 -8.95 9.56 -10.10
CA LEU A 164 -8.60 8.67 -8.98
C LEU A 164 -9.80 8.42 -8.06
N LEU A 165 -10.56 9.45 -7.72
CA LEU A 165 -11.75 9.32 -6.87
C LEU A 165 -12.85 8.49 -7.55
N ALA A 166 -13.06 8.67 -8.86
CA ALA A 166 -14.00 7.86 -9.63
C ALA A 166 -13.59 6.38 -9.66
N GLU A 167 -12.30 6.08 -9.76
CA GLU A 167 -11.81 4.71 -9.70
C GLU A 167 -11.89 4.12 -8.28
N LEU A 168 -11.63 4.94 -7.27
CA LEU A 168 -11.72 4.57 -5.86
C LEU A 168 -13.16 4.24 -5.42
N MET A 169 -14.18 4.82 -6.06
CA MET A 169 -15.59 4.44 -5.84
C MET A 169 -15.90 2.98 -6.20
N LYS A 170 -15.01 2.29 -6.93
CA LYS A 170 -15.16 0.87 -7.29
C LYS A 170 -14.54 -0.07 -6.26
N THR A 171 -13.90 0.46 -5.21
CA THR A 171 -13.15 -0.31 -4.21
C THR A 171 -13.76 -0.19 -2.82
N LEU A 172 -15.04 0.20 -2.73
CA LEU A 172 -15.71 0.46 -1.46
C LEU A 172 -15.81 -0.82 -0.63
N PRO A 173 -15.56 -0.75 0.69
CA PRO A 173 -15.82 -1.86 1.58
C PRO A 173 -17.33 -2.17 1.62
N GLU A 174 -17.68 -3.44 1.52
CA GLU A 174 -19.07 -3.91 1.54
C GLU A 174 -19.78 -3.52 2.84
N GLY A 175 -21.05 -3.16 2.76
CA GLY A 175 -21.85 -2.79 3.94
C GLY A 175 -21.48 -1.44 4.60
N HIS A 176 -20.55 -0.67 4.03
CA HIS A 176 -20.07 0.59 4.61
C HIS A 176 -20.26 1.80 3.67
N PRO A 177 -21.51 2.24 3.42
CA PRO A 177 -21.81 3.32 2.47
C PRO A 177 -21.19 4.67 2.84
N ILE A 178 -20.83 4.87 4.12
CA ILE A 178 -20.18 6.09 4.61
C ILE A 178 -18.86 6.38 3.88
N VAL A 179 -18.12 5.35 3.45
CA VAL A 179 -16.88 5.51 2.69
C VAL A 179 -17.19 6.11 1.32
N GLY A 180 -18.18 5.56 0.62
CA GLY A 180 -18.63 6.06 -0.68
C GLY A 180 -19.16 7.49 -0.61
N GLN A 181 -19.96 7.82 0.40
CA GLN A 181 -20.47 9.18 0.62
C GLN A 181 -19.34 10.19 0.79
N ARG A 182 -18.28 9.83 1.54
CA ARG A 182 -17.11 10.71 1.74
C ARG A 182 -16.29 10.90 0.47
N ILE A 183 -16.11 9.84 -0.32
CA ILE A 183 -15.43 9.92 -1.62
C ILE A 183 -16.23 10.80 -2.59
N GLN A 184 -17.55 10.61 -2.64
CA GLN A 184 -18.43 11.46 -3.46
C GLN A 184 -18.39 12.92 -3.03
N ALA A 185 -18.40 13.20 -1.71
CA ALA A 185 -18.28 14.55 -1.19
C ALA A 185 -16.92 15.20 -1.52
N ALA A 186 -15.83 14.41 -1.56
CA ALA A 186 -14.50 14.89 -1.91
C ALA A 186 -14.29 15.09 -3.43
N ALA A 187 -15.19 14.56 -4.26
CA ALA A 187 -15.16 14.70 -5.72
C ALA A 187 -15.97 15.89 -6.25
N ARG A 188 -16.75 16.55 -5.38
CA ARG A 188 -17.48 17.80 -5.66
C ARG A 188 -16.57 19.00 -5.43
#